data_AF-T1AQP1-F1
#
_entry.id   AF-T1AQP1-F1
#
_cell.length_a   1.000
_cell.length_b   1.000
_cell.length_c   1.000
_cell.angle_alpha   90.00
_cell.angle_beta   90.00
_cell.angle_gamma   90.00
#
_symmetry.space_group_name_H-M   'P 1'
#
loop_
_entity.id
_entity.type
_entity.pdbx_description
1 polymer ?
#
loop_
_entity_poly.entity_id
_entity_poly.type
_entity_poly.pdbx_seq_one_letter_code
_entity_poly.pdbx_strand_id
1 'polypeptide(L)'
;MSWARCALGLLGALALAACATRTPIRPARTEHVVLPPPLPAVTALRSPPAAATAPTPSAVPTAQVIAPVPAAAPKPHYANLFARIRAGLRLPQPNMPIIAQEAHWYANHPQFLQRSFNRADMYLYYIVTQLQKRHMPLELSLLPIIESAFQPYAYSWARAAGIWQFTSGTGKLFGLKQDWWYDGRLDVVASTNAALNYL
;
A
#
# COMPACT_ATOMS: atom_id res chain seq x y z
N MET A 1 54.75 77.11 -0.42
CA MET A 1 53.54 77.97 -0.36
C MET A 1 53.20 78.38 -1.79
N SER A 2 51.91 78.31 -2.16
CA SER A 2 51.29 78.49 -3.50
C SER A 2 51.64 77.44 -4.56
N TRP A 3 50.77 76.53 -5.04
CA TRP A 3 49.37 76.54 -5.55
C TRP A 3 49.14 77.36 -6.84
N ALA A 4 48.97 76.65 -7.97
CA ALA A 4 48.11 76.99 -9.13
C ALA A 4 48.17 75.81 -10.15
N ARG A 5 47.21 74.88 -10.18
CA ARG A 5 45.88 74.86 -10.86
C ARG A 5 45.91 74.53 -12.37
N CYS A 6 45.04 73.58 -12.71
CA CYS A 6 44.25 73.42 -13.96
C CYS A 6 44.85 72.71 -15.19
N ALA A 7 44.29 71.52 -15.49
CA ALA A 7 43.58 71.20 -16.76
C ALA A 7 43.14 69.71 -16.72
N LEU A 8 41.91 69.41 -16.29
CA LEU A 8 40.82 68.92 -17.15
C LEU A 8 41.25 68.01 -18.32
N GLY A 9 41.07 66.70 -18.15
CA GLY A 9 41.00 65.69 -19.21
C GLY A 9 39.73 64.86 -19.03
N LEU A 10 38.92 64.80 -20.10
CA LEU A 10 37.54 64.34 -20.13
C LEU A 10 37.32 62.88 -19.67
N LEU A 11 36.23 62.71 -18.91
CA LEU A 11 35.54 61.47 -18.59
C LEU A 11 34.97 60.80 -19.85
N GLY A 12 35.38 59.56 -20.10
CA GLY A 12 34.77 58.68 -21.09
C GLY A 12 34.86 57.22 -20.64
N ALA A 13 33.82 56.73 -19.97
CA ALA A 13 33.62 55.30 -19.75
C ALA A 13 32.12 55.00 -19.78
N LEU A 14 31.64 54.58 -20.95
CA LEU A 14 30.30 54.05 -21.19
C LEU A 14 30.19 52.69 -20.46
N ALA A 15 29.46 52.62 -19.35
CA ALA A 15 29.14 51.36 -18.69
C ALA A 15 27.78 50.84 -19.20
N LEU A 16 27.81 49.78 -20.00
CA LEU A 16 26.64 49.03 -20.46
C LEU A 16 25.90 48.43 -19.26
N ALA A 17 24.65 48.84 -19.07
CA ALA A 17 23.72 48.22 -18.13
C ALA A 17 23.22 46.87 -18.69
N ALA A 18 23.63 45.77 -18.06
CA ALA A 18 23.04 44.45 -18.29
C ALA A 18 22.05 44.12 -17.16
N CYS A 19 20.76 44.30 -17.40
CA CYS A 19 19.71 43.83 -16.50
C CYS A 19 19.50 42.32 -16.72
N ALA A 20 20.03 41.49 -15.81
CA ALA A 20 19.68 40.08 -15.73
C ALA A 20 18.39 39.91 -14.91
N THR A 21 17.26 39.68 -15.58
CA THR A 21 16.00 39.30 -14.93
C THR A 21 16.08 37.84 -14.48
N ARG A 22 16.29 37.62 -13.18
CA ARG A 22 16.15 36.30 -12.55
C ARG A 22 14.66 36.05 -12.27
N THR A 23 14.04 35.12 -12.96
CA THR A 23 12.72 34.58 -12.59
C THR A 23 12.86 33.79 -11.28
N PRO A 24 12.10 34.13 -10.21
CA PRO A 24 12.10 33.32 -9.01
C PRO A 24 11.44 31.97 -9.28
N ILE A 25 12.16 30.88 -9.03
CA ILE A 25 11.62 29.53 -9.03
C ILE A 25 10.61 29.43 -7.88
N ARG A 26 9.34 29.19 -8.19
CA ARG A 26 8.29 28.96 -7.19
C ARG A 26 8.57 27.61 -6.48
N PRO A 27 8.73 27.57 -5.15
CA PRO A 27 8.90 26.30 -4.46
C PRO A 27 7.64 25.44 -4.64
N ALA A 28 7.83 24.14 -4.88
CA ALA A 28 6.76 23.16 -4.93
C ALA A 28 5.99 23.18 -3.60
N ARG A 29 4.66 23.32 -3.67
CA ARG A 29 3.76 23.25 -2.51
C ARG A 29 3.81 21.83 -1.96
N THR A 30 4.35 21.67 -0.76
CA THR A 30 4.26 20.41 0.01
C THR A 30 2.79 20.20 0.40
N GLU A 31 2.05 19.38 -0.36
CA GLU A 31 0.76 18.88 0.11
C GLU A 31 1.01 17.86 1.21
N HIS A 32 0.65 18.24 2.45
CA HIS A 32 0.57 17.30 3.56
C HIS A 32 -0.62 16.36 3.31
N VAL A 33 -0.34 15.15 2.83
CA VAL A 33 -1.32 14.07 2.79
C VAL A 33 -1.63 13.66 4.23
N VAL A 34 -2.80 14.05 4.72
CA VAL A 34 -3.32 13.56 6.01
C VAL A 34 -3.83 12.14 5.78
N LEU A 35 -3.06 11.15 6.22
CA LEU A 35 -3.48 9.76 6.27
C LEU A 35 -4.61 9.62 7.32
N PRO A 36 -5.65 8.80 7.07
CA PRO A 36 -6.64 8.46 8.09
C PRO A 36 -5.97 7.79 9.30
N PRO A 37 -6.56 7.89 10.51
CA PRO A 37 -5.99 7.28 11.70
C PRO A 37 -5.89 5.75 11.53
N PRO A 38 -4.78 5.13 12.01
CA PRO A 38 -4.63 3.70 11.96
C PRO A 38 -5.75 3.02 12.76
N LEU A 39 -6.22 1.88 12.26
CA LEU A 39 -7.22 1.07 12.95
C LEU A 39 -6.78 0.76 14.40
N PRO A 40 -7.72 0.76 15.37
CA PRO A 40 -7.39 0.50 16.76
C PRO A 40 -6.80 -0.91 16.93
N ALA A 41 -5.76 -1.01 17.76
CA ALA A 41 -5.15 -2.28 18.12
C ALA A 41 -6.15 -3.14 18.92
N VAL A 42 -6.51 -4.30 18.39
CA VAL A 42 -7.32 -5.30 19.10
C VAL A 42 -6.42 -5.99 20.13
N THR A 43 -6.51 -5.53 21.38
CA THR A 43 -5.85 -6.18 22.52
C THR A 43 -6.66 -7.41 22.94
N ALA A 44 -6.10 -8.58 22.62
CA ALA A 44 -6.13 -9.90 23.26
C ALA A 44 -7.45 -10.43 23.88
N LEU A 45 -7.78 -11.68 23.55
CA LEU A 45 -7.71 -12.83 24.47
C LEU A 45 -8.30 -14.09 23.83
N ARG A 46 -7.46 -15.12 23.61
CA ARG A 46 -7.71 -16.45 24.18
C ARG A 46 -6.50 -17.37 24.01
N SER A 47 -5.99 -17.86 25.14
CA SER A 47 -5.04 -18.96 25.21
C SER A 47 -5.68 -20.25 24.65
N PRO A 48 -4.91 -21.14 23.99
CA PRO A 48 -5.40 -22.45 23.61
C PRO A 48 -5.51 -23.37 24.84
N PRO A 49 -6.58 -24.15 25.01
CA PRO A 49 -6.61 -25.19 26.02
C PRO A 49 -5.72 -26.36 25.60
N ALA A 50 -5.03 -26.89 26.61
CA ALA A 50 -4.16 -28.05 26.55
C ALA A 50 -4.91 -29.35 26.24
N ALA A 51 -4.20 -30.25 25.56
CA ALA A 51 -4.27 -31.72 25.59
C ALA A 51 -5.61 -32.38 25.93
N ALA A 52 -6.20 -33.05 24.94
CA ALA A 52 -7.10 -34.17 25.17
C ALA A 52 -6.69 -35.36 24.30
N THR A 53 -6.47 -36.46 25.01
CA THR A 53 -6.10 -37.83 24.71
C THR A 53 -6.70 -38.43 23.43
N ALA A 54 -5.89 -39.21 22.71
CA ALA A 54 -6.30 -40.05 21.59
C ALA A 54 -7.12 -41.27 22.05
N PRO A 55 -8.12 -41.70 21.25
CA PRO A 55 -8.52 -43.09 21.18
C PRO A 55 -8.17 -43.70 19.81
N THR A 56 -7.56 -44.89 19.85
CA THR A 56 -7.34 -45.82 18.72
C THR A 56 -8.63 -46.64 18.42
N PRO A 57 -8.69 -47.43 17.34
CA PRO A 57 -9.66 -47.23 16.26
C PRO A 57 -10.77 -48.29 16.27
N SER A 58 -11.97 -47.96 15.77
CA SER A 58 -12.93 -49.00 15.40
C SER A 58 -13.87 -48.54 14.29
N ALA A 59 -14.14 -49.51 13.43
CA ALA A 59 -15.08 -49.54 12.31
C ALA A 59 -14.68 -48.75 11.06
N VAL A 60 -14.11 -49.49 10.12
CA VAL A 60 -14.15 -49.19 8.68
C VAL A 60 -15.59 -49.39 8.20
N PRO A 61 -16.24 -48.42 7.54
CA PRO A 61 -17.32 -48.69 6.62
C PRO A 61 -16.82 -48.44 5.19
N THR A 62 -16.81 -49.53 4.42
CA THR A 62 -17.01 -49.64 2.98
C THR A 62 -16.50 -48.48 2.11
N ALA A 63 -15.42 -48.76 1.39
CA ALA A 63 -14.89 -47.95 0.30
C ALA A 63 -16.00 -47.48 -0.65
N GLN A 64 -16.34 -46.20 -0.58
CA GLN A 64 -17.05 -45.53 -1.66
C GLN A 64 -16.07 -45.39 -2.82
N VAL A 65 -16.48 -45.91 -3.97
CA VAL A 65 -15.81 -45.78 -5.27
C VAL A 65 -15.37 -44.33 -5.44
N ILE A 66 -14.06 -44.10 -5.45
CA ILE A 66 -13.48 -42.79 -5.73
C ILE A 66 -13.79 -42.50 -7.20
N ALA A 67 -14.83 -41.69 -7.43
CA ALA A 67 -15.04 -41.07 -8.73
C ALA A 67 -13.75 -40.31 -9.11
N PRO A 68 -13.33 -40.34 -10.39
CA PRO A 68 -12.15 -39.60 -10.80
C PRO A 68 -12.33 -38.13 -10.43
N VAL A 69 -11.38 -37.58 -9.67
CA VAL A 69 -11.30 -36.14 -9.39
C VAL A 69 -11.44 -35.42 -10.74
N PRO A 70 -12.45 -34.57 -10.95
CA PRO A 70 -12.61 -33.90 -12.22
C PRO A 70 -11.33 -33.12 -12.50
N ALA A 71 -10.75 -33.34 -13.69
CA ALA A 71 -9.64 -32.57 -14.20
C ALA A 71 -9.93 -31.09 -13.97
N ALA A 72 -8.98 -30.39 -13.35
CA ALA A 72 -9.09 -28.99 -12.95
C ALA A 72 -9.77 -28.17 -14.05
N ALA A 73 -10.90 -27.53 -13.71
CA ALA A 73 -11.61 -26.66 -14.63
C ALA A 73 -10.65 -25.65 -15.27
N PRO A 74 -10.80 -25.34 -16.57
CA PRO A 74 -9.94 -24.37 -17.23
C PRO A 74 -9.98 -23.04 -16.48
N LYS A 75 -8.80 -22.47 -16.20
CA LYS A 75 -8.73 -21.15 -15.55
C LYS A 75 -9.42 -20.15 -16.47
N PRO A 76 -10.42 -19.38 -15.98
CA PRO A 76 -11.11 -18.41 -16.80
C PRO A 76 -10.14 -17.38 -17.37
N HIS A 77 -10.29 -17.06 -18.65
CA HIS A 77 -9.52 -16.01 -19.31
C HIS A 77 -10.19 -14.66 -19.05
N TYR A 78 -9.46 -13.73 -18.43
CA TYR A 78 -9.94 -12.39 -18.13
C TYR A 78 -9.32 -11.38 -19.08
N ALA A 79 -10.10 -10.38 -19.51
CA ALA A 79 -9.60 -9.32 -20.39
C ALA A 79 -8.45 -8.50 -19.76
N ASN A 80 -8.49 -8.31 -18.45
CA ASN A 80 -7.44 -7.63 -17.67
C ASN A 80 -7.55 -8.00 -16.18
N LEU A 81 -6.60 -7.50 -15.38
CA LEU A 81 -6.55 -7.77 -13.94
C LEU A 81 -7.78 -7.25 -13.18
N PHE A 82 -8.35 -6.10 -13.59
CA PHE A 82 -9.57 -5.58 -12.97
C PHE A 82 -10.81 -6.41 -13.28
N ALA A 83 -10.91 -6.99 -14.49
CA ALA A 83 -11.95 -7.96 -14.81
C ALA A 83 -11.83 -9.21 -13.93
N ARG A 84 -10.60 -9.66 -13.66
CA ARG A 84 -10.32 -10.76 -12.73
C ARG A 84 -10.74 -10.42 -11.29
N ILE A 85 -10.40 -9.23 -10.79
CA ILE A 85 -10.82 -8.77 -9.44
C ILE A 85 -12.34 -8.70 -9.35
N ARG A 86 -13.02 -8.08 -10.33
CA ARG A 86 -14.48 -7.95 -10.36
C ARG A 86 -15.21 -9.29 -10.36
N ALA A 87 -14.67 -10.29 -11.05
CA ALA A 87 -15.23 -11.64 -11.04
C ALA A 87 -15.07 -12.36 -9.70
N GLY A 88 -14.19 -11.89 -8.82
CA GLY A 88 -13.91 -12.48 -7.51
C GLY A 88 -14.44 -11.67 -6.32
N LEU A 89 -15.37 -10.74 -6.56
CA LEU A 89 -16.04 -9.98 -5.50
C LEU A 89 -16.96 -10.89 -4.69
N ARG A 90 -16.81 -10.90 -3.37
CA ARG A 90 -17.54 -11.78 -2.45
C ARG A 90 -17.94 -11.13 -1.13
N LEU A 91 -17.41 -9.95 -0.80
CA LEU A 91 -17.79 -9.23 0.41
C LEU A 91 -19.23 -8.73 0.29
N PRO A 92 -20.02 -8.82 1.38
CA PRO A 92 -21.35 -8.21 1.40
C PRO A 92 -21.24 -6.70 1.23
N GLN A 93 -22.24 -6.09 0.59
CA GLN A 93 -22.34 -4.64 0.45
C GLN A 93 -23.43 -4.12 1.40
N PRO A 94 -23.11 -3.90 2.69
CA PRO A 94 -24.09 -3.36 3.62
C PRO A 94 -24.45 -1.92 3.22
N ASN A 95 -25.73 -1.59 3.34
CA ASN A 95 -26.21 -0.25 3.05
C ASN A 95 -25.95 0.68 4.25
N MET A 96 -24.73 1.18 4.36
CA MET A 96 -24.33 2.14 5.39
C MET A 96 -23.92 3.48 4.77
N PRO A 97 -24.38 4.62 5.31
CA PRO A 97 -24.04 5.95 4.78
C PRO A 97 -22.54 6.22 4.69
N ILE A 98 -21.77 5.69 5.64
CA ILE A 98 -20.31 5.84 5.65
C ILE A 98 -19.65 5.20 4.41
N ILE A 99 -20.16 4.07 3.94
CA ILE A 99 -19.61 3.41 2.74
C ILE A 99 -19.90 4.25 1.49
N ALA A 100 -21.10 4.82 1.39
CA ALA A 100 -21.45 5.71 0.29
C ALA A 100 -20.61 7.00 0.31
N GLN A 101 -20.34 7.55 1.50
CA GLN A 101 -19.48 8.72 1.68
C GLN A 101 -18.04 8.45 1.22
N GLU A 102 -17.45 7.33 1.66
CA GLU A 102 -16.10 6.93 1.26
C GLU A 102 -16.03 6.67 -0.26
N ALA A 103 -17.01 5.94 -0.81
CA ALA A 103 -17.10 5.71 -2.25
C ALA A 103 -17.17 7.03 -3.04
N HIS A 104 -17.94 8.01 -2.56
CA HIS A 104 -18.04 9.32 -3.17
C HIS A 104 -16.71 10.10 -3.10
N TRP A 105 -15.99 10.00 -1.98
CA TRP A 105 -14.66 10.59 -1.86
C TRP A 105 -13.73 10.02 -2.94
N TYR A 106 -13.58 8.70 -3.05
CA TYR A 106 -12.71 8.10 -4.05
C TYR A 106 -13.13 8.43 -5.50
N ALA A 107 -14.43 8.45 -5.78
CA ALA A 107 -14.95 8.84 -7.09
C ALA A 107 -14.58 10.28 -7.49
N ASN A 108 -14.53 11.18 -6.53
CA ASN A 108 -14.17 12.58 -6.75
C ASN A 108 -12.66 12.87 -6.65
N HIS A 109 -11.82 11.87 -6.34
CA HIS A 109 -10.37 12.01 -6.27
C HIS A 109 -9.63 11.11 -7.29
N PRO A 110 -9.90 11.27 -8.61
CA PRO A 110 -9.32 10.40 -9.64
C PRO A 110 -7.80 10.46 -9.69
N GLN A 111 -7.19 11.62 -9.40
CA GLN A 111 -5.73 11.75 -9.38
C GLN A 111 -5.09 10.93 -8.24
N PHE A 112 -5.76 10.82 -7.10
CA PHE A 112 -5.30 9.96 -5.99
C PHE A 112 -5.34 8.50 -6.41
N LEU A 113 -6.46 8.06 -7.00
CA LEU A 113 -6.62 6.69 -7.49
C LEU A 113 -5.59 6.36 -8.57
N GLN A 114 -5.39 7.26 -9.54
CA GLN A 114 -4.42 7.07 -10.61
C GLN A 114 -3.00 6.88 -10.06
N ARG A 115 -2.56 7.74 -9.12
CA ARG A 115 -1.24 7.58 -8.49
C ARG A 115 -1.13 6.27 -7.70
N SER A 116 -2.19 5.87 -7.01
CA SER A 116 -2.23 4.63 -6.24
C SER A 116 -2.15 3.41 -7.14
N PHE A 117 -2.90 3.38 -8.23
CA PHE A 117 -2.87 2.28 -9.20
C PHE A 117 -1.56 2.21 -9.97
N ASN A 118 -0.96 3.35 -10.36
CA ASN A 118 0.37 3.36 -10.98
C ASN A 118 1.44 2.72 -10.06
N ARG A 119 1.33 2.90 -8.73
CA ARG A 119 2.20 2.19 -7.77
C ARG A 119 1.81 0.72 -7.63
N ALA A 120 0.51 0.42 -7.68
CA ALA A 120 -0.02 -0.93 -7.56
C ALA A 120 0.38 -1.84 -8.73
N ASP A 121 0.66 -1.31 -9.92
CA ASP A 121 0.99 -2.10 -11.12
C ASP A 121 2.07 -3.16 -10.88
N MET A 122 3.06 -2.87 -10.04
CA MET A 122 4.15 -3.80 -9.71
C MET A 122 3.74 -4.95 -8.79
N TYR A 123 2.65 -4.79 -8.01
CA TYR A 123 2.33 -5.67 -6.88
C TYR A 123 0.97 -6.34 -6.99
N LEU A 124 0.01 -5.69 -7.67
CA LEU A 124 -1.40 -6.08 -7.65
C LEU A 124 -1.61 -7.49 -8.22
N TYR A 125 -0.88 -7.85 -9.28
CA TYR A 125 -0.97 -9.20 -9.85
C TYR A 125 -0.54 -10.28 -8.85
N TYR A 126 0.53 -10.03 -8.09
CA TYR A 126 0.99 -10.93 -7.05
C TYR A 126 -0.08 -11.09 -5.96
N ILE A 127 -0.59 -9.97 -5.43
CA ILE A 127 -1.60 -9.97 -4.35
C ILE A 127 -2.88 -10.70 -4.80
N VAL A 128 -3.42 -10.41 -5.98
CA VAL A 128 -4.62 -11.08 -6.53
C VAL A 128 -4.37 -12.58 -6.69
N THR A 129 -3.19 -12.97 -7.16
CA THR A 129 -2.83 -14.39 -7.29
C THR A 129 -2.73 -15.08 -5.93
N GLN A 130 -2.19 -14.40 -4.92
CA GLN A 130 -2.11 -14.90 -3.56
C GLN A 130 -3.48 -15.06 -2.89
N LEU A 131 -4.40 -14.12 -3.11
CA LEU A 131 -5.79 -14.21 -2.64
C LEU A 131 -6.53 -15.37 -3.31
N GLN A 132 -6.41 -15.52 -4.63
CA GLN A 132 -7.04 -16.63 -5.35
C GLN A 132 -6.55 -17.99 -4.87
N LYS A 133 -5.24 -18.14 -4.63
CA LYS A 133 -4.66 -19.38 -4.08
C LYS A 133 -5.22 -19.71 -2.69
N ARG A 134 -5.58 -18.71 -1.91
CA ARG A 134 -6.17 -18.84 -0.57
C ARG A 134 -7.71 -18.87 -0.59
N HIS A 135 -8.35 -18.85 -1.77
CA HIS A 135 -9.80 -18.76 -1.93
C HIS A 135 -10.44 -17.56 -1.20
N MET A 136 -9.70 -16.45 -1.08
CA MET A 136 -10.15 -15.22 -0.43
C MET A 136 -10.83 -14.27 -1.44
N PRO A 137 -11.70 -13.36 -0.98
CA PRO A 137 -12.28 -12.30 -1.82
C PRO A 137 -11.19 -11.46 -2.50
N LEU A 138 -11.32 -11.19 -3.79
CA LEU A 138 -10.26 -10.53 -4.57
C LEU A 138 -10.23 -9.02 -4.38
N GLU A 139 -11.33 -8.41 -3.94
CA GLU A 139 -11.39 -7.01 -3.53
C GLU A 139 -10.43 -6.69 -2.37
N LEU A 140 -10.03 -7.67 -1.56
CA LEU A 140 -9.01 -7.47 -0.52
C LEU A 140 -7.67 -7.02 -1.12
N SER A 141 -7.43 -7.26 -2.40
CA SER A 141 -6.23 -6.76 -3.09
C SER A 141 -6.18 -5.23 -3.17
N LEU A 142 -7.30 -4.56 -2.93
CA LEU A 142 -7.42 -3.10 -3.00
C LEU A 142 -7.21 -2.43 -1.63
N LEU A 143 -7.16 -3.19 -0.54
CA LEU A 143 -6.90 -2.64 0.81
C LEU A 143 -5.62 -1.78 0.88
N PRO A 144 -4.49 -2.12 0.23
CA PRO A 144 -3.31 -1.27 0.27
C PRO A 144 -3.52 0.15 -0.28
N ILE A 145 -4.58 0.41 -1.06
CA ILE A 145 -4.96 1.76 -1.48
C ILE A 145 -5.34 2.62 -0.26
N ILE A 146 -6.16 2.06 0.64
CA ILE A 146 -6.66 2.78 1.81
C ILE A 146 -5.61 2.85 2.92
N GLU A 147 -4.71 1.87 2.99
CA GLU A 147 -3.67 1.81 4.03
C GLU A 147 -2.50 2.75 3.75
N SER A 148 -1.94 2.72 2.55
CA SER A 148 -0.75 3.53 2.22
C SER A 148 -0.74 4.09 0.80
N ALA A 149 -1.86 3.98 0.10
CA ALA A 149 -1.93 4.25 -1.33
C ALA A 149 -0.91 3.42 -2.14
N PHE A 150 -0.64 2.16 -1.75
CA PHE A 150 0.39 1.29 -2.34
C PHE A 150 1.84 1.80 -2.25
N GLN A 151 2.17 2.61 -1.25
CA GLN A 151 3.54 3.09 -1.02
C GLN A 151 4.35 2.04 -0.20
N PRO A 152 5.38 1.37 -0.77
CA PRO A 152 6.09 0.28 -0.09
C PRO A 152 6.97 0.73 1.07
N TYR A 153 7.42 1.99 1.03
CA TYR A 153 8.25 2.59 2.06
C TYR A 153 7.47 3.58 2.94
N ALA A 154 6.14 3.45 3.01
CA ALA A 154 5.31 4.29 3.87
C ALA A 154 5.60 4.03 5.35
N TYR A 155 5.64 5.10 6.12
CA TYR A 155 5.63 5.07 7.58
C TYR A 155 4.53 5.99 8.10
N SER A 156 3.69 5.48 9.00
CA SER A 156 2.72 6.31 9.71
C SER A 156 3.35 6.97 10.93
N TRP A 157 2.65 7.96 11.51
CA TRP A 157 3.05 8.56 12.79
C TRP A 157 3.16 7.52 13.91
N ALA A 158 2.31 6.50 13.86
CA ALA A 158 2.26 5.40 14.83
C ALA A 158 3.29 4.30 14.51
N ARG A 159 4.23 4.57 13.58
CA ARG A 159 5.27 3.64 13.14
C ARG A 159 4.75 2.37 12.47
N ALA A 160 3.56 2.43 11.91
CA ALA A 160 3.09 1.42 10.96
C ALA A 160 3.88 1.54 9.65
N ALA A 161 4.20 0.43 9.00
CA ALA A 161 5.11 0.42 7.86
C ALA A 161 4.60 -0.42 6.67
N GLY A 162 4.99 0.01 5.47
CA GLY A 162 4.76 -0.72 4.22
C GLY A 162 3.36 -0.58 3.65
N ILE A 163 3.10 -1.31 2.56
CA ILE A 163 1.82 -1.24 1.83
C ILE A 163 0.61 -1.70 2.64
N TRP A 164 0.84 -2.53 3.66
CA TRP A 164 -0.18 -3.09 4.55
C TRP A 164 -0.22 -2.40 5.93
N GLN A 165 0.61 -1.36 6.14
CA GLN A 165 0.70 -0.61 7.40
C GLN A 165 0.77 -1.50 8.66
N PHE A 166 1.71 -2.45 8.67
CA PHE A 166 1.97 -3.25 9.87
C PHE A 166 2.64 -2.41 10.97
N THR A 167 2.11 -2.48 12.20
CA THR A 167 2.88 -2.05 13.38
C THR A 167 4.02 -3.03 13.66
N SER A 168 5.06 -2.60 14.40
CA SER A 168 6.21 -3.48 14.67
C SER A 168 5.80 -4.75 15.42
N GLY A 169 4.93 -4.63 16.43
CA GLY A 169 4.43 -5.75 17.23
C GLY A 169 3.61 -6.74 16.41
N THR A 170 2.61 -6.26 15.66
CA THR A 170 1.80 -7.12 14.79
C THR A 170 2.65 -7.74 13.70
N GLY A 171 3.57 -6.99 13.08
CA GLY A 171 4.46 -7.53 12.06
C GLY A 171 5.28 -8.72 12.57
N LYS A 172 5.89 -8.60 13.76
CA LYS A 172 6.65 -9.70 14.39
C LYS A 172 5.76 -10.90 14.71
N LEU A 173 4.54 -10.66 15.21
CA LEU A 173 3.57 -11.72 15.51
C LEU A 173 3.23 -12.56 14.27
N PHE A 174 3.15 -11.93 13.10
CA PHE A 174 2.89 -12.59 11.82
C PHE A 174 4.17 -12.98 11.05
N GLY A 175 5.31 -13.06 11.74
CA GLY A 175 6.56 -13.60 11.18
C GLY A 175 7.36 -12.64 10.32
N LEU A 176 7.04 -11.34 10.32
CA LEU A 176 7.86 -10.33 9.66
C LEU A 176 9.11 -10.06 10.49
N LYS A 177 10.24 -10.60 10.01
CA LYS A 177 11.56 -10.36 10.59
C LYS A 177 11.88 -8.87 10.56
N GLN A 178 12.39 -8.37 11.67
CA GLN A 178 12.76 -6.98 11.85
C GLN A 178 14.08 -6.94 12.62
N ASP A 179 15.13 -6.47 11.98
CA ASP A 179 16.43 -6.20 12.58
C ASP A 179 16.93 -4.81 12.16
N TRP A 180 18.20 -4.52 12.40
CA TRP A 180 18.77 -3.19 12.14
C TRP A 180 18.95 -2.88 10.65
N TRP A 181 18.94 -3.87 9.75
CA TRP A 181 19.15 -3.70 8.30
C TRP A 181 17.98 -4.17 7.43
N TYR A 182 17.07 -4.97 8.00
CA TYR A 182 15.90 -5.52 7.32
C TYR A 182 14.62 -5.28 8.13
N ASP A 183 13.62 -4.67 7.49
CA ASP A 183 12.26 -4.57 8.02
C ASP A 183 11.28 -5.28 7.06
N GLY A 184 10.86 -6.48 7.43
CA GLY A 184 9.95 -7.31 6.64
C GLY A 184 8.56 -6.69 6.42
N ARG A 185 8.22 -5.59 7.11
CA ARG A 185 7.01 -4.81 6.84
C ARG A 185 7.09 -4.04 5.52
N LEU A 186 8.31 -3.69 5.08
CA LEU A 186 8.57 -3.01 3.81
C LEU A 186 8.73 -3.99 2.64
N ASP A 187 8.99 -5.27 2.93
CA ASP A 187 9.02 -6.33 1.92
C ASP A 187 7.58 -6.66 1.50
N VAL A 188 7.22 -6.32 0.25
CA VAL A 188 5.88 -6.53 -0.29
C VAL A 188 5.45 -8.00 -0.28
N VAL A 189 6.36 -8.93 -0.55
CA VAL A 189 6.06 -10.37 -0.60
C VAL A 189 5.81 -10.89 0.81
N ALA A 190 6.71 -10.59 1.75
CA ALA A 190 6.59 -11.01 3.14
C ALA A 190 5.38 -10.37 3.82
N SER A 191 5.23 -9.04 3.73
CA SER A 191 4.11 -8.29 4.31
C SER A 191 2.77 -8.71 3.70
N THR A 192 2.68 -9.00 2.40
CA THR A 192 1.45 -9.55 1.81
C THR A 192 1.11 -10.92 2.39
N ASN A 193 2.09 -11.81 2.53
CA ASN A 193 1.81 -13.12 3.13
C ASN A 193 1.36 -12.99 4.57
N ALA A 194 1.96 -12.08 5.36
CA ALA A 194 1.52 -11.78 6.72
C ALA A 194 0.10 -11.19 6.74
N ALA A 195 -0.21 -10.22 5.88
CA ALA A 195 -1.53 -9.58 5.81
C ALA A 195 -2.63 -10.58 5.47
N LEU A 196 -2.38 -11.44 4.48
CA LEU A 196 -3.36 -12.46 4.07
C LEU A 196 -3.50 -13.61 5.08
N ASN A 197 -2.59 -13.74 6.06
CA ASN A 197 -2.75 -14.65 7.19
C ASN A 197 -3.49 -14.00 8.37
N TYR A 198 -3.53 -12.66 8.42
CA TYR A 198 -4.21 -11.90 9.45
C TYR A 198 -5.72 -11.76 9.18
N LEU A 199 -6.09 -11.60 7.90
CA LEU A 199 -7.47 -11.47 7.42
C LEU A 199 -8.20 -12.81 7.38
#